data_AF-A0A8X7Q9S5-F1
#
_entry.id   AF-A0A8X7Q9S5-F1
#
_cell.length_a   1.000
_cell.length_b   1.000
_cell.length_c   1.000
_cell.angle_alpha   90.00
_cell.angle_beta   90.00
_cell.angle_gamma   90.00
#
_symmetry.space_group_name_H-M   'P 1'
#
loop_
_entity.id
_entity.type
_entity.pdbx_description
1 polymer ?
#
loop_
_entity_poly.entity_id
_entity_poly.type
_entity_poly.pdbx_seq_one_letter_code
_entity_poly.pdbx_strand_id
1 'polypeptide(L)' 'MAGVNPWIEVDGGVTPKNAYKVIEAGANALVAGSAVFGAKDYEEAIKGIKNSKKPETIPFDIKSIRIKLSIVLK' A
#
# COMPACT_ATOMS: atom_id res chain seq x y z
N MET A 1 -28.81 -8.56 -26.22
CA MET A 1 -28.39 -7.49 -25.30
C MET A 1 -26.94 -7.15 -25.64
N ALA A 2 -26.63 -5.90 -25.99
CA ALA A 2 -25.24 -5.47 -26.15
C ALA A 2 -24.60 -5.35 -24.77
N GLY A 3 -23.40 -5.91 -24.58
CA GLY A 3 -22.67 -5.82 -23.30
C GLY A 3 -22.12 -4.42 -23.05
N VAL A 4 -22.05 -4.03 -21.77
CA VAL A 4 -21.36 -2.81 -21.33
C VAL A 4 -20.01 -3.16 -20.71
N ASN A 5 -19.04 -2.26 -20.81
CA ASN A 5 -17.71 -2.41 -20.20
C ASN A 5 -17.43 -1.23 -19.24
N PRO A 6 -18.05 -1.23 -18.05
CA PRO A 6 -17.91 -0.12 -17.10
C PRO A 6 -16.52 -0.11 -16.46
N TRP A 7 -16.12 1.06 -15.97
CA TRP A 7 -15.02 1.15 -15.02
C TRP A 7 -15.50 0.73 -13.63
N ILE A 8 -14.64 -0.01 -12.92
CA ILE A 8 -14.79 -0.39 -11.53
C ILE A 8 -13.84 0.49 -10.71
N GLU A 9 -14.44 1.41 -9.98
CA GLU A 9 -13.73 2.42 -9.19
C GLU A 9 -13.76 2.08 -7.70
N VAL A 10 -12.68 2.43 -7.00
CA VAL A 10 -12.65 2.47 -5.54
C VAL A 10 -12.30 3.86 -5.07
N ASP A 11 -13.23 4.44 -4.30
CA ASP A 11 -13.10 5.76 -3.69
C ASP A 11 -12.82 5.65 -2.18
N GLY A 12 -11.96 6.54 -1.70
CA GLY A 12 -11.59 6.66 -0.30
C GLY A 12 -10.42 5.77 0.13
N GLY A 13 -9.51 6.36 0.90
CA GLY A 13 -8.44 5.62 1.58
C GLY A 13 -7.37 5.00 0.66
N VAL A 14 -7.33 5.35 -0.62
CA VAL A 14 -6.27 4.90 -1.54
C VAL A 14 -4.98 5.66 -1.26
N THR A 15 -3.90 4.92 -1.02
CA THR A 15 -2.55 5.42 -0.69
C THR A 15 -1.50 4.59 -1.44
N PRO A 16 -0.23 5.06 -1.52
CA PRO A 16 0.86 4.25 -2.05
C PRO A 16 1.01 2.86 -1.40
N LYS A 17 0.60 2.71 -0.14
CA LYS A 17 0.76 1.47 0.64
C LYS A 17 -0.30 0.41 0.35
N ASN A 18 -1.44 0.77 -0.25
CA ASN A 18 -2.56 -0.15 -0.42
C ASN A 18 -3.18 -0.15 -1.81
N ALA A 19 -2.80 0.76 -2.72
CA ALA A 19 -3.34 0.79 -4.07
C ALA A 19 -3.18 -0.54 -4.81
N TYR A 20 -2.08 -1.28 -4.58
CA TYR A 20 -1.90 -2.63 -5.15
C TYR A 20 -3.04 -3.60 -4.77
N LYS A 21 -3.56 -3.53 -3.53
CA LYS A 21 -4.65 -4.41 -3.07
C LYS A 21 -5.94 -4.14 -3.83
N VAL A 22 -6.19 -2.87 -4.11
CA VAL A 22 -7.39 -2.40 -4.80
C VAL A 22 -7.37 -2.82 -6.27
N ILE A 23 -6.19 -2.72 -6.90
CA ILE A 23 -5.94 -3.22 -8.26
C ILE A 23 -6.10 -4.75 -8.30
N GLU A 24 -5.50 -5.48 -7.35
CA GLU A 24 -5.63 -6.94 -7.25
C GLU A 24 -7.09 -7.40 -7.04
N ALA A 25 -7.93 -6.56 -6.42
CA ALA A 25 -9.35 -6.83 -6.24
C ALA A 25 -10.21 -6.60 -7.51
N GLY A 26 -9.61 -6.09 -8.60
CA GLY A 26 -10.27 -5.91 -9.90
C GLY A 26 -10.72 -4.47 -10.21
N ALA A 27 -10.34 -3.49 -9.39
CA ALA A 27 -10.55 -2.09 -9.74
C ALA A 27 -9.67 -1.66 -10.92
N ASN A 28 -10.22 -0.87 -11.83
CA ASN A 28 -9.51 -0.26 -12.95
C ASN A 28 -9.49 1.28 -12.88
N ALA A 29 -10.14 1.86 -11.87
CA ALA A 29 -10.04 3.28 -11.51
C ALA A 29 -9.82 3.43 -9.98
N LEU A 30 -9.03 4.43 -9.58
CA LEU A 30 -8.68 4.70 -8.18
C LEU A 30 -8.88 6.19 -7.86
N VAL A 31 -9.51 6.49 -6.73
CA VAL A 31 -9.62 7.87 -6.22
C VAL A 31 -8.76 8.05 -4.97
N ALA A 32 -7.78 8.94 -5.05
CA ALA A 32 -6.83 9.22 -3.98
C ALA A 32 -6.80 10.72 -3.65
N GLY A 33 -7.84 11.19 -2.95
CA GLY A 33 -7.95 12.60 -2.55
C GLY A 33 -6.92 12.99 -1.49
N SER A 34 -7.14 12.59 -0.24
CA SER A 34 -6.30 13.00 0.89
C SER A 34 -4.85 12.57 0.76
N ALA A 35 -4.59 11.41 0.17
CA ALA A 35 -3.24 10.90 -0.04
C ALA A 35 -2.41 11.73 -1.04
N VAL A 36 -3.07 12.45 -1.97
CA VAL A 36 -2.40 13.34 -2.93
C VAL A 36 -2.42 14.78 -2.41
N PHE A 37 -3.60 15.33 -2.10
CA PHE A 37 -3.73 16.74 -1.71
C PHE A 37 -3.14 17.06 -0.33
N GLY A 38 -3.05 16.08 0.56
CA GLY A 38 -2.39 16.21 1.86
C GLY A 38 -0.89 15.93 1.83
N ALA A 39 -0.32 15.53 0.68
CA ALA A 39 1.09 15.22 0.57
C ALA A 39 1.96 16.49 0.49
N LYS A 40 3.18 16.40 1.04
CA LYS A 40 4.19 17.45 0.89
C LYS A 40 4.69 17.57 -0.56
N ASP A 41 4.73 16.44 -1.27
CA ASP A 41 5.12 16.33 -2.67
C ASP A 41 4.04 15.54 -3.41
N TYR A 42 3.34 16.20 -4.33
CA TYR A 42 2.26 15.60 -5.11
C TYR A 42 2.80 14.60 -6.14
N GLU A 43 3.95 14.89 -6.73
CA GLU A 43 4.56 14.02 -7.72
C GLU A 43 4.98 12.69 -7.08
N GLU A 44 5.60 12.75 -5.90
CA GLU A 44 5.97 11.56 -5.12
C GLU A 44 4.72 10.75 -4.73
N ALA A 45 3.67 11.41 -4.25
CA ALA A 45 2.43 10.74 -3.85
C ALA A 45 1.76 10.00 -5.03
N ILE A 46 1.63 10.68 -6.18
CA ILE A 46 1.05 10.10 -7.39
C ILE A 46 1.92 8.95 -7.91
N LYS A 47 3.26 9.11 -7.94
CA LYS A 47 4.18 8.04 -8.32
C LYS A 47 4.07 6.84 -7.39
N GLY A 48 3.95 7.08 -6.09
CA GLY A 48 3.79 6.02 -5.09
C GLY A 48 2.50 5.21 -5.28
N ILE A 49 1.38 5.88 -5.61
CA ILE A 49 0.12 5.19 -5.91
C ILE A 49 0.24 4.37 -7.19
N LYS A 50 0.78 4.94 -8.28
CA LYS A 50 0.96 4.26 -9.57
C LYS A 50 1.89 3.06 -9.49
N ASN A 51 2.94 3.16 -8.67
CA ASN A 51 3.95 2.13 -8.49
C ASN A 51 3.72 1.26 -7.25
N SER A 52 2.52 1.30 -6.66
CA SER A 52 2.18 0.48 -5.51
C SER A 52 2.36 -0.99 -5.85
N LYS A 53 3.08 -1.71 -5.01
CA LYS A 53 3.35 -3.14 -5.17
C LYS A 53 3.11 -3.86 -3.86
N LYS A 54 2.71 -5.12 -3.98
CA LYS A 54 2.67 -6.03 -2.85
C LYS A 54 4.07 -6.10 -2.24
N PRO A 55 4.22 -5.88 -0.92
CA PRO A 55 5.53 -6.02 -0.27
C PRO A 55 6.03 -7.46 -0.43
N GLU A 56 7.32 -7.59 -0.69
CA GLU A 56 7.97 -8.90 -0.79
C GLU A 56 7.91 -9.60 0.57
N THR A 57 7.46 -10.86 0.55
CA THR A 57 7.45 -11.69 1.74
C THR A 57 8.86 -12.18 2.00
N ILE A 58 9.56 -11.54 2.94
CA ILE A 58 10.82 -12.06 3.46
C ILE A 58 10.52 -13.21 4.44
N PRO A 59 11.12 -14.40 4.27
CA PRO A 59 11.05 -15.46 5.27
C PRO A 59 11.57 -14.95 6.61
N PHE A 60 10.73 -14.96 7.63
CA PHE A 60 11.13 -14.58 8.98
C PHE A 60 11.82 -15.77 9.65
N ASP A 61 13.13 -15.67 9.88
CA ASP A 61 13.85 -16.68 10.66
C ASP A 61 13.76 -16.35 12.15
N ILE A 62 12.94 -17.11 12.88
CA ILE A 62 12.80 -16.98 14.33
C ILE A 62 14.12 -17.20 15.09
N LYS A 63 15.07 -17.94 14.49
CA LYS A 63 16.41 -18.14 15.07
C LYS A 63 17.28 -16.88 15.03
N SER A 64 16.90 -15.88 14.25
CA SER A 64 17.61 -14.59 14.14
C SER A 64 17.29 -13.61 15.30
N ILE A 65 16.24 -13.87 16.08
CA ILE A 65 15.87 -13.02 17.22
C ILE A 65 16.91 -13.17 18.35
N ARG A 66 17.67 -12.11 18.63
CA ARG A 66 18.53 -12.03 19.83
C ARG A 66 17.80 -11.32 20.96
N ILE A 67 17.41 -12.07 21.99
CA ILE A 67 16.93 -11.50 23.26
C ILE A 67 18.15 -11.26 24.14
N LYS A 68 18.49 -9.98 24.40
CA LYS A 68 19.56 -9.62 25.33
C LYS A 68 18.94 -9.33 26.69
N LEU A 69 19.13 -10.23 27.65
CA LEU A 69 18.77 -9.99 29.05
C LEU A 69 19.86 -9.13 29.69
N SER A 70 19.59 -7.84 29.88
CA SER A 70 20.46 -6.95 30.64
C SER A 70 20.05 -6.99 32.11
N ILE A 71 20.71 -7.83 32.91
CA ILE A 71 20.64 -7.71 34.38
C ILE A 71 21.54 -6.53 34.77
N VAL A 72 20.91 -5.44 35.23
CA VAL A 72 21.59 -4.33 35.89
C VAL A 72 21.82 -4.72 37.34
N LEU A 73 23.02 -5.17 37.67
CA LEU A 73 23.50 -5.18 39.05
C LEU A 73 23.96 -3.75 39.36
N LYS A 74 23.24 -3.10 40.28
CA LYS A 74 23.73 -1.93 41.01
C LYS A 74 24.79 -2.36 42.02
#